data_AF-A0A7Y3JRN7-F1
#
_entry.id   AF-A0A7Y3JRN7-F1
#
_cell.length_a   1.000
_cell.length_b   1.000
_cell.length_c   1.000
_cell.angle_alpha   90.00
_cell.angle_beta   90.00
_cell.angle_gamma   90.00
#
_symmetry.space_group_name_H-M   'P 1'
#
loop_
_entity.id
_entity.type
_entity.pdbx_description
1 polymer ?
#
loop_
_entity_poly.entity_id
_entity_poly.type
_entity_poly.pdbx_seq_one_letter_code
_entity_poly.pdbx_strand_id
1 'polypeptide(L)'
;MGDFMKRLILASAIGMAAFAAAPSQAADIVTDCVLLGIDDIVPNAEKCVGYYDKNVLKASAGDFAKQEEVDALKLLGLGDGTLGVIKVLEKLDNSGNFVRPLNGLTYIGVHYGAGNGPVANNGGVTAFYRFNAGANLDAISFQNGSVSGVALYATGAAVPEPAAWALMLGGFGLLGASMRRRQRTTVTFA
;
A
#
# COMPACT_ATOMS: atom_id res chain seq x y z
N MET A 1 -48.20 9.09 -54.97
CA MET A 1 -48.27 10.48 -54.48
C MET A 1 -49.47 10.58 -53.55
N GLY A 2 -49.23 10.99 -52.30
CA GLY A 2 -50.27 11.37 -51.33
C GLY A 2 -50.67 10.26 -50.35
N ASP A 3 -50.71 10.62 -49.08
CA ASP A 3 -51.29 9.89 -47.94
C ASP A 3 -50.47 8.80 -47.26
N PHE A 4 -49.43 9.21 -46.53
CA PHE A 4 -49.13 8.58 -45.23
C PHE A 4 -48.34 9.56 -44.33
N MET A 5 -49.00 10.64 -43.93
CA MET A 5 -48.51 11.50 -42.84
C MET A 5 -49.67 11.94 -41.96
N LYS A 6 -49.87 11.26 -40.83
CA LYS A 6 -50.61 11.79 -39.67
C LYS A 6 -50.35 10.95 -38.41
N ARG A 7 -49.50 11.52 -37.53
CA ARG A 7 -49.65 11.63 -36.06
C ARG A 7 -49.25 10.46 -35.14
N LEU A 8 -48.48 10.86 -34.11
CA LEU A 8 -48.19 10.31 -32.76
C LEU A 8 -46.67 10.13 -32.58
N ILE A 9 -45.88 11.11 -32.11
CA ILE A 9 -45.79 11.74 -30.77
C ILE A 9 -45.70 10.72 -29.61
N LEU A 10 -44.55 10.76 -28.92
CA LEU A 10 -44.17 10.16 -27.62
C LEU A 10 -44.04 8.61 -27.60
N ALA A 11 -43.02 7.99 -26.99
CA ALA A 11 -42.45 8.30 -25.69
C ALA A 11 -40.96 7.89 -25.55
N SER A 12 -40.23 8.76 -24.85
CA SER A 12 -38.96 8.50 -24.19
C SER A 12 -39.08 7.45 -23.09
N ALA A 13 -38.18 6.47 -23.09
CA ALA A 13 -37.81 5.71 -21.90
C ALA A 13 -36.30 5.45 -21.94
N ILE A 14 -35.52 6.44 -21.50
CA ILE A 14 -34.14 6.19 -21.08
C ILE A 14 -34.25 5.43 -19.77
N GLY A 15 -34.17 4.10 -19.85
CA GLY A 15 -34.02 3.24 -18.69
C GLY A 15 -32.68 3.53 -18.04
N MET A 16 -32.66 4.42 -17.03
CA MET A 16 -31.56 4.45 -16.06
C MET A 16 -31.63 3.14 -15.28
N ALA A 17 -30.81 2.17 -15.69
CA ALA A 17 -30.46 1.07 -14.82
C ALA A 17 -29.77 1.68 -13.59
N ALA A 18 -30.50 1.74 -12.48
CA ALA A 18 -29.93 2.02 -11.18
C ALA A 18 -28.91 0.92 -10.89
N PHE A 19 -27.62 1.23 -11.06
CA PHE A 19 -26.57 0.50 -10.37
C PHE A 19 -26.80 0.75 -8.88
N ALA A 20 -27.53 -0.16 -8.23
CA ALA A 20 -27.50 -0.26 -6.79
C ALA A 20 -26.07 -0.65 -6.42
N ALA A 21 -25.24 0.34 -6.10
CA ALA A 21 -24.00 0.10 -5.39
C ALA A 21 -24.40 -0.59 -4.07
N ALA A 22 -24.08 -1.88 -3.94
CA ALA A 22 -24.25 -2.56 -2.68
C ALA A 22 -23.52 -1.75 -1.60
N PRO A 23 -24.09 -1.59 -0.39
CA PRO A 23 -23.39 -0.90 0.67
C PRO A 23 -22.07 -1.62 0.93
N SER A 24 -20.97 -0.86 0.83
CA SER A 24 -19.66 -1.23 1.37
C SER A 24 -19.84 -1.41 2.88
N GLN A 25 -20.06 -2.63 3.33
CA GLN A 25 -20.06 -2.92 4.76
C GLN A 25 -18.61 -2.86 5.22
N ALA A 26 -18.28 -1.85 6.02
CA ALA A 26 -17.04 -1.82 6.76
C ALA A 26 -16.97 -3.09 7.61
N ALA A 27 -15.86 -3.82 7.54
CA ALA A 27 -15.69 -4.99 8.36
C ALA A 27 -15.73 -4.58 9.85
N ASP A 28 -16.50 -5.31 10.65
CA ASP A 28 -16.62 -5.03 12.08
C ASP A 28 -15.27 -5.22 12.77
N ILE A 29 -14.88 -4.24 13.59
CA ILE A 29 -13.69 -4.28 14.43
C ILE A 29 -14.05 -5.02 15.71
N VAL A 30 -13.42 -6.17 15.95
CA VAL A 30 -13.70 -7.00 17.14
C VAL A 30 -13.08 -6.38 18.40
N THR A 31 -11.87 -5.82 18.28
CA THR A 31 -11.13 -5.08 19.31
C THR A 31 -10.18 -4.10 18.62
N ASP A 32 -9.93 -2.91 19.17
CA ASP A 32 -8.92 -2.01 18.58
C ASP A 32 -7.50 -2.52 18.85
N CYS A 33 -6.74 -2.72 17.78
CA CYS A 33 -5.38 -3.24 17.80
C CYS A 33 -4.32 -2.19 18.22
N VAL A 34 -4.70 -0.90 18.30
CA VAL A 34 -3.78 0.22 18.56
C VAL A 34 -2.90 0.06 19.80
N LEU A 35 -3.38 -0.62 20.86
CA LEU A 35 -2.59 -0.87 22.08
C LEU A 35 -2.27 -2.33 22.32
N LEU A 36 -3.04 -3.25 21.73
CA LEU A 36 -2.99 -4.67 22.09
C LEU A 36 -2.38 -5.58 21.02
N GLY A 37 -2.08 -5.06 19.83
CA GLY A 37 -1.41 -5.83 18.78
C GLY A 37 -0.11 -5.22 18.28
N ILE A 38 0.46 -4.28 19.04
CA ILE A 38 1.76 -3.68 18.74
C ILE A 38 2.89 -4.73 18.80
N ASP A 39 2.73 -5.75 19.64
CA ASP A 39 3.65 -6.85 19.87
C ASP A 39 3.23 -8.16 19.19
N ASP A 40 2.20 -8.18 18.34
CA ASP A 40 1.78 -9.41 17.63
C ASP A 40 2.83 -9.92 16.62
N ILE A 41 3.71 -9.04 16.15
CA ILE A 41 4.74 -9.31 15.15
C ILE A 41 6.12 -8.85 15.64
N VAL A 42 7.18 -9.44 15.07
CA VAL A 42 8.57 -8.97 15.24
C VAL A 42 9.18 -8.68 13.86
N PRO A 43 9.79 -7.50 13.66
CA PRO A 43 9.90 -6.38 14.60
C PRO A 43 8.52 -5.80 14.95
N ASN A 44 8.40 -5.30 16.19
CA ASN A 44 7.12 -4.81 16.72
C ASN A 44 6.54 -3.72 15.83
N ALA A 45 5.21 -3.70 15.73
CA ALA A 45 4.50 -2.69 14.98
C ALA A 45 4.67 -1.31 15.62
N GLU A 46 4.73 -0.26 14.80
CA GLU A 46 4.55 1.11 15.27
C GLU A 46 3.07 1.48 15.39
N LYS A 47 2.25 0.92 14.50
CA LYS A 47 0.80 1.09 14.48
C LYS A 47 0.15 -0.19 14.01
N CYS A 48 -1.03 -0.46 14.58
CA CYS A 48 -1.90 -1.52 14.13
C CYS A 48 -3.33 -1.00 13.94
N VAL A 49 -4.04 -1.54 12.96
CA VAL A 49 -5.46 -1.29 12.68
C VAL A 49 -6.13 -2.62 12.35
N GLY A 50 -7.32 -2.85 12.88
CA GLY A 50 -8.13 -4.00 12.48
C GLY A 50 -8.46 -4.91 13.64
N TYR A 51 -8.10 -6.19 13.51
CA TYR A 51 -8.89 -7.32 14.02
C TYR A 51 -10.30 -7.33 13.43
N TYR A 52 -10.34 -7.13 12.11
CA TYR A 52 -11.54 -7.27 11.30
C TYR A 52 -12.01 -8.71 11.30
N ASP A 53 -13.31 -8.94 11.42
CA ASP A 53 -13.88 -10.28 11.29
C ASP A 53 -13.57 -10.89 9.92
N LYS A 54 -13.17 -12.16 9.93
CA LYS A 54 -12.76 -12.97 8.77
C LYS A 54 -11.51 -12.44 8.06
N ASN A 55 -11.14 -13.16 7.01
CA ASN A 55 -10.05 -12.77 6.13
C ASN A 55 -10.48 -11.62 5.21
N VAL A 56 -10.02 -10.40 5.46
CA VAL A 56 -10.23 -9.25 4.56
C VAL A 56 -9.11 -9.06 3.54
N LEU A 57 -8.08 -9.92 3.53
CA LEU A 57 -6.99 -9.90 2.55
C LEU A 57 -7.47 -10.52 1.22
N LYS A 58 -8.33 -9.80 0.49
CA LYS A 58 -9.02 -10.33 -0.70
C LYS A 58 -8.28 -10.12 -2.02
N ALA A 59 -7.35 -9.18 -2.10
CA ALA A 59 -6.60 -8.94 -3.33
C ALA A 59 -5.47 -9.95 -3.52
N SER A 60 -5.17 -10.27 -4.77
CA SER A 60 -4.01 -11.10 -5.17
C SER A 60 -2.77 -10.23 -5.31
N ALA A 61 -1.58 -10.82 -5.27
CA ALA A 61 -0.35 -10.10 -5.59
C ALA A 61 -0.42 -9.49 -7.00
N GLY A 62 -0.06 -8.21 -7.12
CA GLY A 62 -0.14 -7.43 -8.36
C GLY A 62 -1.47 -6.69 -8.58
N ASP A 63 -2.54 -7.10 -7.89
CA ASP A 63 -3.85 -6.46 -7.97
C ASP A 63 -3.91 -5.19 -7.10
N PHE A 64 -4.88 -4.33 -7.41
CA PHE A 64 -5.27 -3.25 -6.51
C PHE A 64 -5.92 -3.82 -5.24
N ALA A 65 -5.52 -3.27 -4.11
CA ALA A 65 -6.10 -3.56 -2.82
C ALA A 65 -7.61 -3.28 -2.83
N LYS A 66 -8.38 -4.13 -2.15
CA LYS A 66 -9.83 -3.97 -1.98
C LYS A 66 -10.12 -2.88 -0.95
N GLN A 67 -11.37 -2.43 -0.91
CA GLN A 67 -11.76 -1.27 -0.14
C GLN A 67 -11.40 -1.39 1.35
N GLU A 68 -11.64 -2.56 1.94
CA GLU A 68 -11.34 -2.84 3.35
C GLU A 68 -9.84 -2.77 3.66
N GLU A 69 -9.01 -3.29 2.75
CA GLU A 69 -7.55 -3.20 2.86
C GLU A 69 -7.10 -1.74 2.72
N VAL A 70 -7.65 -1.00 1.75
CA VAL A 70 -7.33 0.41 1.51
C VAL A 70 -7.68 1.28 2.71
N ASP A 71 -8.84 1.06 3.31
CA ASP A 71 -9.30 1.85 4.46
C ASP A 71 -8.43 1.62 5.69
N ALA A 72 -8.08 0.36 5.98
CA ALA A 72 -7.15 0.03 7.06
C ALA A 72 -5.76 0.66 6.83
N LEU A 73 -5.25 0.59 5.60
CA LEU A 73 -3.93 1.11 5.25
C LEU A 73 -3.87 2.64 5.30
N LYS A 74 -4.95 3.33 4.93
CA LYS A 74 -5.07 4.79 5.10
C LYS A 74 -5.01 5.20 6.57
N LEU A 75 -5.67 4.45 7.46
CA LEU A 75 -5.61 4.70 8.90
C LEU A 75 -4.18 4.49 9.47
N LEU A 76 -3.40 3.59 8.86
CA LEU A 76 -1.98 3.43 9.17
C LEU A 76 -1.08 4.56 8.60
N GLY A 77 -1.63 5.40 7.72
CA GLY A 77 -0.93 6.52 7.08
C GLY A 77 -0.40 6.21 5.67
N LEU A 78 -0.80 5.10 5.06
CA LEU A 78 -0.45 4.78 3.67
C LEU A 78 -1.45 5.47 2.72
N GLY A 79 -0.97 6.39 1.87
CA GLY A 79 -1.78 7.00 0.80
C GLY A 79 -1.89 8.52 0.79
N ASP A 80 -1.16 9.26 1.64
CA ASP A 80 -1.19 10.74 1.68
C ASP A 80 -0.35 11.43 0.58
N GLY A 81 0.06 10.68 -0.46
CA GLY A 81 1.02 11.17 -1.44
C GLY A 81 0.77 10.63 -2.85
N THR A 82 -0.16 11.25 -3.56
CA THR A 82 -0.31 11.23 -5.03
C THR A 82 -0.81 9.92 -5.64
N LEU A 83 -2.11 9.93 -5.97
CA LEU A 83 -2.95 8.84 -6.51
C LEU A 83 -3.06 7.64 -5.56
N GLY A 84 -4.08 7.69 -4.69
CA GLY A 84 -4.42 6.69 -3.65
C GLY A 84 -4.78 5.31 -4.17
N VAL A 85 -3.86 4.71 -4.92
CA VAL A 85 -3.97 3.42 -5.57
C VAL A 85 -2.96 2.51 -4.91
N ILE A 86 -3.46 1.73 -3.95
CA ILE A 86 -2.67 0.76 -3.20
C ILE A 86 -2.71 -0.56 -3.97
N LYS A 87 -1.54 -1.18 -4.17
CA LYS A 87 -1.41 -2.52 -4.75
C LYS A 87 -0.89 -3.49 -3.70
N VAL A 88 -1.28 -4.76 -3.82
CA VAL A 88 -0.62 -5.84 -3.10
C VAL A 88 0.68 -6.14 -3.83
N LEU A 89 1.81 -5.92 -3.17
CA LEU A 89 3.14 -6.22 -3.70
C LEU A 89 3.45 -7.72 -3.64
N GLU A 90 3.01 -8.38 -2.57
CA GLU A 90 3.26 -9.79 -2.31
C GLU A 90 2.13 -10.38 -1.47
N LYS A 91 1.83 -11.67 -1.68
CA LYS A 91 0.88 -12.43 -0.87
C LYS A 91 1.53 -13.76 -0.49
N LEU A 92 1.49 -14.08 0.78
CA LEU A 92 2.11 -15.25 1.41
C LEU A 92 1.05 -15.97 2.23
N ASP A 93 1.16 -17.29 2.34
CA ASP A 93 0.12 -18.06 3.01
C ASP A 93 0.37 -18.15 4.52
N ASN A 94 1.58 -18.49 5.01
CA ASN A 94 1.78 -18.73 6.46
C ASN A 94 3.19 -18.42 7.00
N SER A 95 4.15 -18.02 6.17
CA SER A 95 5.57 -18.07 6.55
C SER A 95 6.13 -16.80 7.19
N GLY A 96 5.51 -15.64 6.96
CA GLY A 96 6.12 -14.35 7.29
C GLY A 96 7.47 -14.09 6.59
N ASN A 97 7.85 -14.94 5.63
CA ASN A 97 9.08 -14.86 4.86
C ASN A 97 8.76 -14.24 3.50
N PHE A 98 9.38 -13.11 3.20
CA PHE A 98 9.14 -12.30 2.02
C PHE A 98 10.13 -12.66 0.92
N VAL A 99 9.63 -12.75 -0.31
CA VAL A 99 10.45 -12.94 -1.51
C VAL A 99 11.32 -11.71 -1.77
N ARG A 100 10.90 -10.54 -1.29
CA ARG A 100 11.63 -9.28 -1.43
C ARG A 100 12.13 -8.79 -0.07
N PRO A 101 13.37 -8.30 -0.01
CA PRO A 101 13.86 -7.64 1.20
C PRO A 101 13.03 -6.40 1.53
N LEU A 102 12.51 -6.37 2.75
CA LEU A 102 11.79 -5.24 3.29
C LEU A 102 12.78 -4.18 3.77
N ASN A 103 12.45 -2.91 3.52
CA ASN A 103 13.27 -1.77 3.87
C ASN A 103 12.41 -0.63 4.45
N GLY A 104 12.91 0.08 5.45
CA GLY A 104 12.26 1.23 6.05
C GLY A 104 10.81 0.97 6.49
N LEU A 105 9.98 2.00 6.33
CA LEU A 105 8.57 1.93 6.72
C LEU A 105 7.81 0.92 5.83
N THR A 106 7.25 -0.09 6.48
CA THR A 106 6.62 -1.24 5.83
C THR A 106 5.19 -1.42 6.34
N TYR A 107 4.30 -1.82 5.42
CA TYR A 107 2.88 -1.98 5.65
C TYR A 107 2.45 -3.37 5.20
N ILE A 108 1.90 -4.14 6.13
CA ILE A 108 1.41 -5.50 5.88
C ILE A 108 -0.01 -5.67 6.39
N GLY A 109 -0.70 -6.68 5.86
CA GLY A 109 -1.91 -7.26 6.42
C GLY A 109 -1.65 -8.70 6.79
N VAL A 110 -2.21 -9.17 7.89
CA VAL A 110 -2.05 -10.53 8.41
C VAL A 110 -3.43 -11.07 8.77
N HIS A 111 -3.76 -12.23 8.23
CA HIS A 111 -4.93 -12.98 8.63
C HIS A 111 -4.52 -14.11 9.57
N TYR A 112 -5.12 -14.12 10.75
CA TYR A 112 -5.02 -15.20 11.72
C TYR A 112 -6.19 -16.14 11.49
N GLY A 113 -5.90 -17.40 11.16
CA GLY A 113 -6.88 -18.45 10.91
C GLY A 113 -7.73 -18.75 12.14
N ALA A 114 -8.86 -19.44 11.93
CA ALA A 114 -9.77 -19.80 13.01
C ALA A 114 -9.06 -20.67 14.07
N GLY A 115 -9.27 -20.36 15.36
CA GLY A 115 -8.75 -21.14 16.48
C GLY A 115 -7.75 -20.39 17.34
N ASN A 116 -6.61 -19.97 16.78
CA ASN A 116 -5.57 -19.24 17.51
C ASN A 116 -5.32 -17.89 16.85
N GLY A 117 -5.69 -16.82 17.54
CA GLY A 117 -5.54 -15.45 17.06
C GLY A 117 -4.32 -14.74 17.62
N PRO A 118 -4.22 -13.44 17.36
CA PRO A 118 -3.22 -12.57 17.94
C PRO A 118 -3.35 -12.50 19.47
N VAL A 119 -2.40 -11.87 20.17
CA VAL A 119 -2.26 -11.92 21.64
C VAL A 119 -3.56 -11.56 22.38
N ALA A 120 -4.36 -10.64 21.82
CA ALA A 120 -5.58 -10.14 22.45
C ALA A 120 -6.90 -10.64 21.85
N ASN A 121 -6.88 -11.53 20.83
CA ASN A 121 -8.13 -11.96 20.16
C ASN A 121 -8.12 -13.44 19.79
N ASN A 122 -9.33 -13.99 19.66
CA ASN A 122 -9.50 -15.30 19.03
C ASN A 122 -9.15 -15.24 17.54
N GLY A 123 -8.78 -16.39 16.98
CA GLY A 123 -8.49 -16.51 15.56
C GLY A 123 -9.70 -16.25 14.67
N GLY A 124 -9.46 -16.12 13.37
CA GLY A 124 -10.48 -15.74 12.38
C GLY A 124 -10.55 -14.24 12.14
N VAL A 125 -9.51 -13.49 12.49
CA VAL A 125 -9.44 -12.03 12.35
C VAL A 125 -8.32 -11.61 11.42
N THR A 126 -8.43 -10.41 10.85
CA THR A 126 -7.35 -9.78 10.07
C THR A 126 -6.92 -8.47 10.70
N ALA A 127 -5.61 -8.28 10.84
CA ALA A 127 -4.99 -7.05 11.31
C ALA A 127 -4.03 -6.50 10.27
N PHE A 128 -3.87 -5.18 10.27
CA PHE A 128 -2.91 -4.47 9.42
C PHE A 128 -1.89 -3.79 10.31
N TYR A 129 -0.63 -3.91 9.93
CA TYR A 129 0.50 -3.40 10.70
C TYR A 129 1.33 -2.44 9.88
N ARG A 130 1.82 -1.40 10.54
CA ARG A 130 2.90 -0.56 10.06
C ARG A 130 4.08 -0.70 11.01
N PHE A 131 5.26 -0.98 10.47
CA PHE A 131 6.48 -1.13 11.25
C PHE A 131 7.70 -0.65 10.46
N ASN A 132 8.82 -0.43 11.15
CA ASN A 132 10.09 -0.17 10.49
C ASN A 132 10.85 -1.49 10.31
N ALA A 133 10.99 -1.92 9.05
CA ALA A 133 11.72 -3.13 8.69
C ALA A 133 13.25 -2.96 8.75
N GLY A 134 13.75 -1.75 8.94
CA GLY A 134 15.19 -1.47 8.89
C GLY A 134 15.71 -1.61 7.47
N ALA A 135 16.74 -2.43 7.26
CA ALA A 135 17.31 -2.69 5.94
C ALA A 135 17.44 -4.20 5.70
N ASN A 136 17.02 -4.65 4.51
CA ASN A 136 17.11 -6.04 4.07
C ASN A 136 16.50 -7.05 5.05
N LEU A 137 15.31 -6.76 5.57
CA LEU A 137 14.57 -7.71 6.40
C LEU A 137 13.78 -8.65 5.49
N ASP A 138 14.13 -9.94 5.50
CA ASP A 138 13.48 -10.92 4.64
C ASP A 138 12.38 -11.71 5.37
N ALA A 139 12.26 -11.59 6.69
CA ALA A 139 11.22 -12.28 7.45
C ALA A 139 10.76 -11.50 8.69
N ILE A 140 9.50 -11.70 9.04
CA ILE A 140 8.93 -11.33 10.34
C ILE A 140 8.52 -12.59 11.11
N SER A 141 8.46 -12.52 12.43
CA SER A 141 7.86 -13.57 13.24
C SER A 141 6.54 -13.10 13.85
N PHE A 142 5.65 -14.05 14.14
CA PHE A 142 4.39 -13.80 14.83
C PHE A 142 4.51 -14.31 16.26
N GLN A 143 4.18 -13.49 17.24
CA GLN A 143 4.30 -13.87 18.66
C GLN A 143 3.23 -14.88 19.06
N ASN A 144 2.02 -14.75 18.50
CA ASN A 144 0.91 -15.63 18.77
C ASN A 144 0.05 -15.84 17.52
N GLY A 145 -0.75 -16.90 17.55
CA GLY A 145 -1.77 -17.16 16.55
C GLY A 145 -1.31 -18.00 15.36
N SER A 146 -2.28 -18.60 14.69
CA SER A 146 -2.07 -19.38 13.47
C SER A 146 -2.27 -18.49 12.26
N VAL A 147 -1.19 -17.92 11.73
CA VAL A 147 -1.24 -17.11 10.51
C VAL A 147 -1.62 -17.98 9.31
N SER A 148 -2.59 -17.52 8.52
CA SER A 148 -3.08 -18.18 7.30
C SER A 148 -3.19 -17.24 6.10
N GLY A 149 -2.68 -16.01 6.23
CA GLY A 149 -2.39 -15.15 5.11
C GLY A 149 -1.59 -13.93 5.54
N VAL A 150 -0.66 -13.49 4.68
CA VAL A 150 0.08 -12.23 4.83
C VAL A 150 0.09 -11.53 3.48
N ALA A 151 -0.14 -10.22 3.49
CA ALA A 151 -0.08 -9.38 2.30
C ALA A 151 0.87 -8.21 2.55
N LEU A 152 1.76 -7.93 1.62
CA LEU A 152 2.65 -6.77 1.63
C LEU A 152 2.05 -5.68 0.74
N TYR A 153 1.89 -4.46 1.25
CA TYR A 153 1.30 -3.35 0.49
C TYR A 153 2.30 -2.25 0.16
N ALA A 154 3.26 -2.02 1.07
CA ALA A 154 4.34 -1.07 0.85
C ALA A 154 5.53 -1.46 1.70
N THR A 155 6.72 -1.28 1.15
CA THR A 155 7.99 -1.32 1.87
C THR A 155 8.88 -0.30 1.18
N GLY A 156 9.70 0.39 1.97
CA GLY A 156 10.47 1.59 1.64
C GLY A 156 10.65 1.84 0.15
N ALA A 157 10.08 2.94 -0.33
CA ALA A 157 10.61 3.56 -1.53
C ALA A 157 12.02 4.05 -1.14
N ALA A 158 13.05 3.36 -1.62
CA ALA A 158 14.42 3.83 -1.51
C ALA A 158 14.54 5.11 -2.35
N VAL A 159 14.08 6.24 -1.79
CA VAL A 159 14.40 7.56 -2.31
C VAL A 159 15.88 7.73 -1.97
N PRO A 160 16.78 7.90 -2.96
CA PRO A 160 18.16 8.20 -2.65
C PRO A 160 18.14 9.43 -1.77
N GLU A 161 18.76 9.35 -0.60
CA GLU A 161 18.66 10.39 0.42
C GLU A 161 18.96 11.77 -0.21
N PRO A 162 18.33 12.87 0.25
CA PRO A 162 18.57 14.20 -0.30
C PRO A 162 20.07 14.56 -0.41
N ALA A 163 20.88 14.01 0.50
CA ALA A 163 22.34 14.11 0.47
C ALA A 163 22.97 13.47 -0.78
N ALA A 164 22.49 12.32 -1.24
CA ALA A 164 23.00 11.67 -2.45
C ALA A 164 22.75 12.52 -3.71
N TRP A 165 21.56 13.12 -3.82
CA TRP A 165 21.25 14.05 -4.91
C TRP A 165 22.09 15.32 -4.81
N ALA A 166 22.25 15.87 -3.60
CA ALA A 166 23.08 17.04 -3.36
C ALA A 166 24.56 16.78 -3.69
N LEU A 167 25.09 15.60 -3.36
CA LEU A 167 26.46 15.20 -3.69
C LEU A 167 26.64 15.02 -5.20
N MET A 168 25.66 14.42 -5.89
CA MET A 168 25.71 14.26 -7.34
C MET A 168 25.67 15.63 -8.05
N LEU A 169 24.71 16.49 -7.66
CA LEU A 169 24.59 17.86 -8.18
C LEU A 169 25.83 18.71 -7.84
N GLY A 170 26.35 18.58 -6.61
CA GLY A 170 27.58 19.24 -6.17
C GLY A 170 28.79 18.81 -6.98
N GLY A 171 28.94 17.50 -7.24
CA GLY A 171 29.99 16.95 -8.09
C GLY A 171 29.94 17.49 -9.53
N PHE A 172 28.76 17.46 -10.16
CA PHE A 172 28.57 18.03 -11.49
C PHE A 172 28.78 19.55 -11.53
N GLY A 173 28.36 20.26 -10.48
CA GLY A 173 28.61 21.69 -10.33
C GLY A 173 30.10 22.03 -10.27
N LEU A 174 30.87 21.29 -9.47
CA LEU A 174 32.33 21.44 -9.37
C LEU A 174 33.04 21.13 -10.70
N LEU A 175 32.64 20.04 -11.37
CA LEU A 175 33.18 19.68 -12.68
C LEU A 175 32.93 20.79 -13.70
N GLY A 176 31.69 21.28 -13.81
CA GLY A 176 31.32 22.38 -14.71
C GLY A 176 32.05 23.68 -14.40
N ALA A 177 32.21 24.04 -13.13
CA ALA A 177 32.96 25.21 -12.71
C ALA A 177 34.44 25.11 -13.08
N SER A 178 35.04 23.93 -12.95
CA SER A 178 36.44 23.67 -13.31
C SER A 178 36.68 23.85 -14.82
N MET A 179 35.75 23.42 -15.67
CA MET A 179 35.81 23.57 -17.12
C MET A 179 35.66 25.04 -17.54
N ARG A 180 34.71 25.78 -16.94
CA ARG A 180 34.51 27.21 -17.24
C ARG A 180 35.71 28.07 -16.84
N ARG A 181 36.42 27.72 -15.76
CA ARG A 181 37.65 28.42 -15.34
C ARG A 181 38.80 28.27 -16.35
N ARG A 182 38.79 27.23 -17.19
CA ARG A 182 39.90 26.93 -18.12
C ARG A 182 39.86 27.67 -19.45
N GLN A 183 38.90 28.56 -19.72
CA GLN A 183 38.81 29.23 -21.02
C GLN A 183 39.15 30.73 -20.98
N ARG A 184 40.39 31.02 -21.38
CA ARG A 184 40.77 32.10 -22.32
C ARG A 184 42.15 31.78 -22.89
N THR A 185 42.20 30.94 -23.93
CA THR A 185 43.36 30.86 -24.82
C THR A 185 43.21 31.93 -25.89
N THR A 186 43.98 33.02 -25.74
CA THR A 186 44.10 34.05 -26.77
C THR A 186 44.90 33.48 -27.94
N VAL A 187 44.26 33.29 -29.08
CA VAL A 187 44.94 32.92 -30.33
C VAL A 187 45.34 34.22 -31.03
N THR A 188 46.65 34.43 -31.17
CA THR A 188 47.21 35.51 -32.01
C THR A 188 47.63 34.90 -33.34
N PHE A 189 47.09 35.42 -34.44
CA PHE A 189 47.50 35.04 -35.79
C PHE A 189 48.68 35.91 -36.24
N ALA A 190 49.61 35.30 -36.97
CA ALA A 190 50.80 35.94 -37.55
C ALA A 190 50.56 36.31 -39.01
#